data_AF-A0A1D2WG10-F1
#
_entry.id   AF-A0A1D2WG10-F1
#
_cell.length_a   1.000
_cell.length_b   1.000
_cell.length_c   1.000
_cell.angle_alpha   90.00
_cell.angle_beta   90.00
_cell.angle_gamma   90.00
#
_symmetry.space_group_name_H-M   'P 1'
#
loop_
_entity.id
_entity.type
_entity.pdbx_description
1 polymer ?
#
loop_
_entity_poly.entity_id
_entity_poly.type
_entity_poly.pdbx_seq_one_letter_code
_entity_poly.pdbx_strand_id
1 'polypeptide(L)'
;MKNKITSIVLIALLSAIMIGTAAAQPAEIFNGTVALEDGTFTFVPSNDPSNSYQVENLTDHGALDAASNDETSGFTYNASDEYYEDYGSFYLTDINGVQDNYGASTSWFVYINGELAPLGLSQNVIKDDDQVTFMYAPYEYTANEVTVDTANASYIVDIKVEVEDALTSIEDLQGYIDNLDTPSLTKCIFTASLDGVVYSLENGRDQIAIFKLQCFKNIVQRQENWGNLSPEEAEYISNEADHIIELIQNS
;
A
#
# COMPACT_ATOMS: atom_id res chain seq x y z
N MET A 1 -3.97 -87.42 21.14
CA MET A 1 -3.54 -87.28 19.73
C MET A 1 -3.96 -85.91 19.24
N LYS A 2 -3.08 -85.24 18.48
CA LYS A 2 -3.05 -83.80 18.21
C LYS A 2 -4.32 -83.26 17.53
N ASN A 3 -4.89 -82.20 18.12
CA ASN A 3 -5.78 -81.26 17.44
C ASN A 3 -4.97 -80.20 16.67
N LYS A 4 -5.68 -79.50 15.77
CA LYS A 4 -5.48 -78.13 15.27
C LYS A 4 -4.74 -78.01 13.93
N ILE A 5 -5.11 -77.14 12.98
CA ILE A 5 -6.14 -76.09 12.85
C ILE A 5 -6.23 -75.78 11.34
N THR A 6 -7.43 -75.44 10.89
CA THR A 6 -7.79 -74.99 9.53
C THR A 6 -7.07 -73.69 9.15
N SER A 7 -6.45 -73.66 7.96
CA SER A 7 -5.82 -72.47 7.36
C SER A 7 -6.85 -71.40 6.97
N ILE A 8 -6.66 -70.19 7.49
CA ILE A 8 -7.33 -68.96 7.02
C ILE A 8 -6.29 -68.16 6.23
N VAL A 9 -6.56 -67.91 4.95
CA VAL A 9 -5.77 -67.04 4.08
C VAL A 9 -6.12 -65.59 4.42
N LEU A 10 -5.15 -64.84 4.95
CA LEU A 10 -5.26 -63.43 5.28
C LEU A 10 -4.83 -62.60 4.04
N ILE A 11 -5.78 -61.94 3.39
CA ILE A 11 -5.50 -60.96 2.34
C ILE A 11 -5.25 -59.61 3.03
N ALA A 12 -4.00 -59.15 3.04
CA ALA A 12 -3.66 -57.82 3.50
C ALA A 12 -3.94 -56.80 2.37
N LEU A 13 -4.97 -55.99 2.53
CA LEU A 13 -5.17 -54.77 1.75
C LEU A 13 -4.18 -53.71 2.24
N LEU A 14 -3.16 -53.43 1.43
CA LEU A 14 -2.30 -52.25 1.61
C LEU A 14 -3.08 -51.02 1.12
N SER A 15 -3.70 -50.29 2.04
CA SER A 15 -4.22 -48.95 1.76
C SER A 15 -3.04 -47.98 1.81
N ALA A 16 -2.55 -47.54 0.64
CA ALA A 16 -1.62 -46.43 0.55
C ALA A 16 -2.37 -45.14 0.92
N ILE A 17 -2.11 -44.63 2.13
CA ILE A 17 -2.52 -43.28 2.51
C ILE A 17 -1.58 -42.33 1.73
N MET A 18 -2.09 -41.77 0.63
CA MET A 18 -1.50 -40.59 0.03
C MET A 18 -1.71 -39.46 1.03
N ILE A 19 -0.70 -39.19 1.87
CA ILE A 19 -0.61 -37.92 2.59
C ILE A 19 -0.25 -36.90 1.53
N GLY A 20 -1.26 -36.32 0.88
CA GLY A 20 -1.07 -35.06 0.18
C GLY A 20 -0.66 -34.05 1.26
N THR A 21 0.62 -33.71 1.30
CA THR A 21 1.08 -32.52 2.02
C THR A 21 0.34 -31.36 1.39
N ALA A 22 -0.63 -30.78 2.11
CA ALA A 22 -1.09 -29.44 1.78
C ALA A 22 0.16 -28.57 1.68
N ALA A 23 0.33 -27.86 0.57
CA ALA A 23 1.40 -26.87 0.46
C ALA A 23 1.32 -25.98 1.70
N ALA A 24 2.43 -25.85 2.41
CA ALA A 24 2.49 -24.93 3.53
C ALA A 24 2.19 -23.54 2.98
N GLN A 25 1.30 -22.80 3.64
CA GLN A 25 1.08 -21.40 3.30
C GLN A 25 2.41 -20.65 3.45
N PRO A 26 2.71 -19.68 2.58
CA PRO A 26 3.92 -18.87 2.70
C PRO A 26 3.95 -18.20 4.07
N ALA A 27 5.14 -18.06 4.65
CA ALA A 27 5.31 -17.33 5.90
C ALA A 27 5.06 -15.84 5.65
N GLU A 28 4.15 -15.26 6.42
CA GLU A 28 3.80 -13.85 6.32
C GLU A 28 4.86 -12.99 7.02
N ILE A 29 5.49 -12.09 6.27
CA ILE A 29 6.39 -11.05 6.80
C ILE A 29 5.56 -9.83 7.20
N PHE A 30 4.58 -9.46 6.38
CA PHE A 30 3.67 -8.35 6.62
C PHE A 30 2.31 -8.63 5.96
N ASN A 31 1.25 -8.23 6.64
CA ASN A 31 -0.11 -8.21 6.11
C ASN A 31 -0.86 -7.07 6.79
N GLY A 32 -1.19 -6.04 6.01
CA GLY A 32 -1.78 -4.83 6.54
C GLY A 32 -2.19 -3.86 5.47
N THR A 33 -2.80 -2.77 5.92
CA THR A 33 -3.16 -1.63 5.10
C THR A 33 -2.15 -0.52 5.32
N VAL A 34 -1.72 0.14 4.24
CA VAL A 34 -0.90 1.36 4.31
C VAL A 34 -1.64 2.51 3.62
N ALA A 35 -1.58 3.68 4.24
CA ALA A 35 -2.03 4.92 3.63
C ALA A 35 -0.87 5.50 2.81
N LEU A 36 -1.12 5.82 1.54
CA LEU A 36 -0.18 6.50 0.66
C LEU A 36 -0.72 7.87 0.27
N GLU A 37 0.16 8.85 0.28
CA GLU A 37 -0.11 10.21 -0.22
C GLU A 37 0.69 10.43 -1.50
N ASP A 38 0.26 11.36 -2.35
CA ASP A 38 1.04 11.75 -3.53
C ASP A 38 2.38 12.41 -3.15
N GLY A 39 3.31 12.46 -4.10
CA GLY A 39 4.65 12.99 -3.93
C GLY A 39 5.73 11.91 -3.91
N THR A 40 6.89 12.24 -3.33
CA THR A 40 8.09 11.37 -3.42
C THR A 40 8.79 11.18 -2.09
N PHE A 41 9.42 10.01 -1.92
CA PHE A 41 10.37 9.74 -0.85
C PHE A 41 11.81 9.62 -1.39
N THR A 42 12.79 9.82 -0.50
CA THR A 42 14.21 9.65 -0.86
C THR A 42 14.64 8.21 -0.63
N PHE A 43 14.96 7.51 -1.72
CA PHE A 43 15.49 6.15 -1.68
C PHE A 43 17.02 6.14 -1.88
N VAL A 44 17.71 5.30 -1.10
CA VAL A 44 19.17 5.08 -1.21
C VAL A 44 19.40 3.60 -1.51
N PRO A 45 19.96 3.25 -2.68
CA PRO A 45 20.14 1.85 -3.06
C PRO A 45 21.23 1.19 -2.22
N SER A 46 21.07 -0.10 -1.95
CA SER A 46 21.96 -0.84 -1.05
C SER A 46 23.37 -1.08 -1.62
N ASN A 47 23.53 -1.06 -2.94
CA ASN A 47 24.81 -1.26 -3.64
C ASN A 47 25.61 0.04 -3.84
N ASP A 48 24.96 1.21 -3.78
CA ASP A 48 25.60 2.52 -3.87
C ASP A 48 25.03 3.49 -2.82
N PRO A 49 25.50 3.41 -1.56
CA PRO A 49 25.00 4.27 -0.47
C PRO A 49 25.42 5.75 -0.62
N SER A 50 26.17 6.11 -1.67
CA SER A 50 26.53 7.50 -1.97
C SER A 50 25.55 8.18 -2.92
N ASN A 51 24.62 7.42 -3.50
CA ASN A 51 23.62 7.90 -4.44
C ASN A 51 22.22 7.93 -3.79
N SER A 52 21.32 8.75 -4.33
CA SER A 52 19.94 8.86 -3.84
C SER A 52 18.98 9.24 -4.95
N TYR A 53 17.77 8.71 -4.90
CA TYR A 53 16.72 8.90 -5.89
C TYR A 53 15.46 9.44 -5.22
N GLN A 54 14.71 10.29 -5.93
CA GLN A 54 13.33 10.59 -5.56
C GLN A 54 12.43 9.54 -6.22
N VAL A 55 11.70 8.80 -5.40
CA VAL A 55 10.80 7.73 -5.85
C VAL A 55 9.38 8.15 -5.54
N GLU A 56 8.49 8.02 -6.53
CA GLU A 56 7.06 8.34 -6.39
C GLU A 56 6.40 7.41 -5.36
N ASN A 57 5.63 7.99 -4.44
CA ASN A 57 4.92 7.27 -3.38
C ASN A 57 3.84 6.33 -3.95
N LEU A 58 3.14 6.74 -5.01
CA LEU A 58 2.08 5.97 -5.65
C LEU A 58 2.62 4.90 -6.61
N THR A 59 3.61 4.15 -6.12
CA THR A 59 4.24 3.02 -6.81
C THR A 59 4.33 1.79 -5.90
N ASP A 60 4.62 0.64 -6.50
CA ASP A 60 4.91 -0.59 -5.75
C ASP A 60 6.06 -0.40 -4.74
N HIS A 61 7.05 0.43 -5.06
CA HIS A 61 8.12 0.77 -4.12
C HIS A 61 7.63 1.67 -2.98
N GLY A 62 6.78 2.66 -3.25
CA GLY A 62 6.21 3.48 -2.19
C GLY A 62 5.32 2.67 -1.23
N ALA A 63 4.53 1.72 -1.76
CA ALA A 63 3.79 0.77 -0.93
C ALA A 63 4.72 -0.09 -0.05
N LEU A 64 5.81 -0.63 -0.62
CA LEU A 64 6.82 -1.39 0.12
C LEU A 64 7.50 -0.56 1.19
N ASP A 65 7.89 0.68 0.87
CA ASP A 65 8.56 1.59 1.79
C ASP A 65 7.65 1.95 2.96
N ALA A 66 6.38 2.32 2.69
CA ALA A 66 5.39 2.59 3.73
C ALA A 66 5.17 1.38 4.66
N ALA A 67 5.01 0.18 4.09
CA ALA A 67 4.85 -1.04 4.87
C ALA A 67 6.11 -1.38 5.69
N SER A 68 7.30 -1.13 5.14
CA SER A 68 8.57 -1.35 5.84
C SER A 68 8.74 -0.43 7.05
N ASN A 69 8.17 0.78 6.97
CA ASN A 69 8.20 1.81 8.01
C ASN A 69 7.00 1.75 8.98
N ASP A 70 6.12 0.74 8.86
CA ASP A 70 5.03 0.54 9.84
C ASP A 70 5.61 0.37 11.26
N GLU A 71 5.12 1.17 12.21
CA GLU A 71 5.66 1.21 13.57
C GLU A 71 5.44 -0.09 14.37
N THR A 72 4.50 -0.93 13.95
CA THR A 72 4.06 -2.12 14.67
C THR A 72 4.55 -3.42 14.04
N SER A 73 4.62 -3.48 12.72
CA SER A 73 4.90 -4.70 11.94
C SER A 73 5.91 -4.49 10.82
N GLY A 74 6.58 -3.33 10.79
CA GLY A 74 7.58 -2.99 9.79
C GLY A 74 8.73 -3.99 9.70
N PHE A 75 9.44 -3.93 8.58
CA PHE A 75 10.52 -4.84 8.21
C PHE A 75 11.59 -4.07 7.44
N THR A 76 12.76 -4.68 7.20
CA THR A 76 13.78 -4.07 6.34
C THR A 76 13.67 -4.60 4.92
N TYR A 77 14.03 -3.81 3.93
CA TYR A 77 14.24 -4.30 2.56
C TYR A 77 15.51 -3.68 1.97
N ASN A 78 16.05 -4.31 0.92
CA ASN A 78 17.13 -3.75 0.14
C ASN A 78 16.81 -3.85 -1.35
N ALA A 79 17.07 -2.78 -2.09
CA ALA A 79 17.03 -2.79 -3.55
C ALA A 79 18.30 -2.13 -4.12
N SER A 80 18.76 -2.63 -5.27
CA SER A 80 19.93 -2.12 -5.97
C SER A 80 19.54 -1.27 -7.18
N ASP A 81 20.41 -0.32 -7.53
CA ASP A 81 20.30 0.51 -8.73
C ASP A 81 21.16 -0.03 -9.89
N GLU A 82 21.66 -1.27 -9.80
CA GLU A 82 22.59 -1.89 -10.77
C GLU A 82 22.07 -1.84 -12.22
N TYR A 83 20.76 -1.93 -12.40
CA TYR A 83 20.10 -1.90 -13.72
C TYR A 83 19.23 -0.66 -13.95
N TYR A 84 19.37 0.35 -13.08
CA TYR A 84 18.50 1.53 -13.12
C TYR A 84 18.68 2.34 -14.41
N GLU A 85 19.91 2.47 -14.94
CA GLU A 85 20.17 3.20 -16.20
C GLU A 85 19.49 2.56 -17.41
N ASP A 86 19.31 1.23 -17.42
CA ASP A 86 18.74 0.48 -18.53
C ASP A 86 17.20 0.39 -18.46
N TYR A 87 16.64 0.25 -17.25
CA TYR A 87 15.21 -0.05 -17.05
C TYR A 87 14.43 1.03 -16.31
N GLY A 88 15.09 2.01 -15.68
CA GLY A 88 14.45 3.03 -14.86
C GLY A 88 13.82 2.49 -13.56
N SER A 89 14.15 1.25 -13.19
CA SER A 89 13.59 0.54 -12.03
C SER A 89 14.69 -0.02 -11.13
N PHE A 90 14.38 -0.23 -9.87
CA PHE A 90 15.29 -0.87 -8.93
C PHE A 90 15.14 -2.39 -8.94
N TYR A 91 16.21 -3.08 -8.57
CA TYR A 91 16.20 -4.53 -8.40
C TYR A 91 16.05 -4.87 -6.92
N LEU A 92 14.91 -5.47 -6.53
CA LEU A 92 14.66 -5.89 -5.16
C LEU A 92 15.56 -7.10 -4.82
N THR A 93 16.50 -6.91 -3.91
CA THR A 93 17.49 -7.94 -3.53
C THR A 93 17.12 -8.67 -2.25
N ASP A 94 16.36 -8.04 -1.36
CA ASP A 94 16.08 -8.57 -0.03
C ASP A 94 14.80 -7.97 0.57
N ILE A 95 14.03 -8.81 1.28
CA ILE A 95 13.03 -8.37 2.26
C ILE A 95 13.25 -9.18 3.54
N ASN A 96 13.41 -8.49 4.66
CA ASN A 96 13.59 -9.01 6.01
C ASN A 96 14.73 -10.04 6.13
N GLY A 97 15.84 -9.83 5.41
CA GLY A 97 16.98 -10.74 5.39
C GLY A 97 16.81 -11.97 4.48
N VAL A 98 15.69 -12.09 3.76
CA VAL A 98 15.48 -13.11 2.73
C VAL A 98 15.98 -12.55 1.39
N GLN A 99 17.21 -12.90 1.06
CA GLN A 99 17.87 -12.50 -0.19
C GLN A 99 17.34 -13.27 -1.40
N ASP A 100 17.38 -12.63 -2.56
CA ASP A 100 17.21 -13.31 -3.84
C ASP A 100 18.26 -14.45 -4.01
N ASN A 101 17.86 -15.53 -4.67
CA ASN A 101 18.73 -16.68 -4.87
C ASN A 101 18.66 -17.17 -6.32
N TYR A 102 19.45 -16.51 -7.17
CA TYR A 102 19.61 -16.91 -8.57
C TYR A 102 20.03 -18.37 -8.74
N GLY A 103 20.94 -18.86 -7.88
CA GLY A 103 21.43 -20.24 -7.94
C GLY A 103 20.34 -21.30 -7.68
N ALA A 104 19.31 -20.94 -6.91
CA ALA A 104 18.14 -21.77 -6.64
C ALA A 104 16.92 -21.41 -7.52
N SER A 105 17.06 -20.46 -8.45
CA SER A 105 15.94 -19.92 -9.25
C SER A 105 14.77 -19.50 -8.35
N THR A 106 15.07 -18.73 -7.30
CA THR A 106 14.06 -18.23 -6.34
C THR A 106 14.31 -16.73 -6.14
N SER A 107 13.27 -15.91 -6.20
CA SER A 107 13.40 -14.45 -6.09
C SER A 107 12.10 -13.82 -5.58
N TRP A 108 12.13 -12.50 -5.37
CA TRP A 108 10.96 -11.70 -5.05
C TRP A 108 10.24 -11.24 -6.31
N PHE A 109 8.93 -11.48 -6.35
CA PHE A 109 8.04 -11.07 -7.43
C PHE A 109 6.95 -10.16 -6.89
N VAL A 110 6.62 -9.11 -7.65
CA VAL A 110 5.56 -8.16 -7.31
C VAL A 110 4.29 -8.57 -8.06
N TYR A 111 3.17 -8.62 -7.36
CA TYR A 111 1.84 -8.79 -7.93
C TYR A 111 0.99 -7.59 -7.54
N ILE A 112 0.16 -7.13 -8.47
CA ILE A 112 -0.83 -6.07 -8.25
C ILE A 112 -2.19 -6.66 -8.57
N ASN A 113 -3.09 -6.69 -7.60
CA ASN A 113 -4.41 -7.29 -7.71
C ASN A 113 -4.39 -8.76 -8.21
N GLY A 114 -3.34 -9.50 -7.82
CA GLY A 114 -3.15 -10.90 -8.19
C GLY A 114 -2.55 -11.13 -9.58
N GLU A 115 -2.24 -10.07 -10.33
CA GLU A 115 -1.52 -10.15 -11.62
C GLU A 115 -0.04 -9.81 -11.43
N LEU A 116 0.85 -10.54 -12.11
CA LEU A 116 2.29 -10.28 -12.04
C LEU A 116 2.56 -8.86 -12.57
N ALA A 117 3.28 -8.06 -11.80
CA ALA A 117 3.59 -6.68 -12.15
C ALA A 117 4.38 -6.63 -13.49
N PRO A 118 3.97 -5.78 -14.44
CA PRO A 118 4.57 -5.75 -15.78
C PRO A 118 5.92 -5.03 -15.83
N LEU A 119 6.25 -4.21 -14.82
CA LEU A 119 7.47 -3.41 -14.75
C LEU A 119 8.27 -3.75 -13.48
N GLY A 120 9.52 -3.30 -13.42
CA GLY A 120 10.35 -3.41 -12.23
C GLY A 120 9.93 -2.46 -11.11
N LEU A 121 10.55 -2.63 -9.94
CA LEU A 121 10.25 -1.85 -8.73
C LEU A 121 10.38 -0.34 -9.00
N SER A 122 9.43 0.45 -8.50
CA SER A 122 9.25 1.91 -8.69
C SER A 122 8.61 2.35 -10.00
N GLN A 123 8.27 1.43 -10.90
CA GLN A 123 7.65 1.79 -12.19
C GLN A 123 6.19 1.36 -12.29
N ASN A 124 5.71 0.53 -11.38
CA ASN A 124 4.31 0.11 -11.36
C ASN A 124 3.47 1.12 -10.59
N VAL A 125 2.52 1.75 -11.27
CA VAL A 125 1.58 2.72 -10.67
C VAL A 125 0.60 1.98 -9.76
N ILE A 126 0.44 2.48 -8.55
CA ILE A 126 -0.51 1.99 -7.54
C ILE A 126 -1.62 3.00 -7.38
N LYS A 127 -2.84 2.49 -7.21
CA LYS A 127 -4.05 3.28 -6.99
C LYS A 127 -4.67 2.94 -5.66
N ASP A 128 -5.61 3.79 -5.26
CA ASP A 128 -6.51 3.47 -4.16
C ASP A 128 -7.13 2.09 -4.36
N ASP A 129 -7.30 1.39 -3.25
CA ASP A 129 -7.82 0.04 -3.18
C ASP A 129 -6.98 -1.07 -3.84
N ASP A 130 -5.80 -0.80 -4.41
CA ASP A 130 -4.94 -1.85 -4.96
C ASP A 130 -4.40 -2.79 -3.86
N GLN A 131 -4.28 -4.08 -4.19
CA GLN A 131 -3.56 -5.07 -3.39
C GLN A 131 -2.17 -5.29 -4.01
N VAL A 132 -1.11 -4.95 -3.28
CA VAL A 132 0.29 -5.15 -3.69
C VAL A 132 0.89 -6.29 -2.89
N THR A 133 1.32 -7.34 -3.59
CA THR A 133 1.88 -8.54 -2.95
C THR A 133 3.32 -8.74 -3.42
N PHE A 134 4.27 -8.76 -2.49
CA PHE A 134 5.63 -9.23 -2.74
C PHE A 134 5.73 -10.69 -2.31
N MET A 135 6.09 -11.55 -3.24
CA MET A 135 6.09 -13.00 -3.04
C MET A 135 7.48 -13.57 -3.33
N TYR A 136 8.06 -14.25 -2.34
CA TYR A 136 9.32 -14.98 -2.52
C TYR A 136 9.04 -16.39 -2.99
N ALA A 137 9.28 -16.65 -4.27
CA ALA A 137 8.86 -17.89 -4.93
C ALA A 137 9.92 -18.45 -5.89
N PRO A 138 9.95 -19.78 -6.09
CA PRO A 138 10.69 -20.38 -7.18
C PRO A 138 10.16 -19.90 -8.53
N TYR A 139 11.02 -19.86 -9.54
CA TYR A 139 10.63 -19.51 -10.89
C TYR A 139 11.37 -20.37 -11.93
N GLU A 140 10.75 -20.50 -13.08
CA GLU A 140 11.39 -21.02 -14.28
C GLU A 140 11.51 -19.89 -15.30
N TYR A 141 12.71 -19.70 -15.84
CA TYR A 141 12.94 -18.75 -16.92
C TYR A 141 13.14 -19.47 -18.24
N THR A 142 12.28 -19.18 -19.20
CA THR A 142 12.48 -19.54 -20.60
C THR A 142 12.92 -18.30 -21.38
N ALA A 143 13.39 -18.47 -22.62
CA ALA A 143 13.95 -17.37 -23.41
C ALA A 143 13.04 -16.14 -23.57
N ASN A 144 11.72 -16.26 -23.33
CA ASN A 144 10.76 -15.17 -23.52
C ASN A 144 9.80 -14.96 -22.33
N GLU A 145 9.85 -15.78 -21.28
CA GLU A 145 8.82 -15.76 -20.25
C GLU A 145 9.37 -16.30 -18.91
N VAL A 146 9.00 -15.63 -17.83
CA VAL A 146 9.18 -16.12 -16.47
C VAL A 146 7.88 -16.76 -16.00
N THR A 147 7.96 -17.98 -15.48
CA THR A 147 6.85 -18.66 -14.83
C THR A 147 7.16 -18.75 -13.35
N VAL A 148 6.33 -18.12 -12.52
CA VAL A 148 6.48 -18.09 -11.06
C VAL A 148 5.67 -19.23 -10.45
N ASP A 149 6.30 -20.05 -9.61
CA ASP A 149 5.65 -21.13 -8.88
C ASP A 149 5.06 -20.61 -7.57
N THR A 150 3.93 -19.91 -7.67
CA THR A 150 3.24 -19.30 -6.52
C THR A 150 2.75 -20.33 -5.50
N ALA A 151 2.55 -21.59 -5.91
CA ALA A 151 2.15 -22.67 -5.02
C ALA A 151 3.26 -23.09 -4.05
N ASN A 152 4.52 -22.80 -4.39
CA ASN A 152 5.70 -23.07 -3.55
C ASN A 152 6.35 -21.78 -3.04
N ALA A 153 5.60 -20.68 -2.98
CA ALA A 153 6.04 -19.46 -2.32
C ALA A 153 6.39 -19.72 -0.85
N SER A 154 7.52 -19.18 -0.39
CA SER A 154 8.00 -19.39 0.97
C SER A 154 7.70 -18.19 1.87
N TYR A 155 7.65 -16.98 1.33
CA TYR A 155 7.37 -15.75 2.06
C TYR A 155 6.45 -14.82 1.30
N ILE A 156 5.67 -14.03 2.03
CA ILE A 156 4.75 -13.04 1.48
C ILE A 156 4.75 -11.76 2.30
N VAL A 157 4.72 -10.63 1.60
CA VAL A 157 4.33 -9.31 2.12
C VAL A 157 3.09 -8.92 1.35
N ASP A 158 1.97 -8.72 2.05
CA ASP A 158 0.68 -8.41 1.44
C ASP A 158 0.20 -7.04 1.94
N ILE A 159 0.06 -6.10 1.01
CA ILE A 159 -0.19 -4.69 1.32
C ILE A 159 -1.48 -4.25 0.63
N LYS A 160 -2.49 -3.93 1.43
CA LYS A 160 -3.66 -3.21 0.96
C LYS A 160 -3.33 -1.72 0.94
N VAL A 161 -3.60 -1.04 -0.17
CA VAL A 161 -3.33 0.38 -0.30
C VAL A 161 -4.61 1.18 -0.15
N GLU A 162 -4.54 2.22 0.68
CA GLU A 162 -5.50 3.32 0.74
C GLU A 162 -4.74 4.57 0.27
N VAL A 163 -5.23 5.23 -0.78
CA VAL A 163 -4.63 6.49 -1.24
C VAL A 163 -5.43 7.64 -0.65
N GLU A 164 -4.77 8.46 0.15
CA GLU A 164 -5.37 9.68 0.63
C GLU A 164 -5.22 10.76 -0.45
N ASP A 165 -6.35 11.23 -0.97
CA ASP A 165 -6.39 12.36 -1.91
C ASP A 165 -7.19 13.53 -1.35
N ALA A 166 -6.91 14.71 -1.90
CA ALA A 166 -7.52 15.95 -1.43
C ALA A 166 -9.05 15.96 -1.53
N LEU A 167 -9.64 15.21 -2.48
CA LEU A 167 -11.10 15.17 -2.63
C LEU A 167 -11.73 14.33 -1.53
N THR A 168 -11.14 13.18 -1.21
CA THR A 168 -11.55 12.27 -0.14
C THR A 168 -11.44 12.95 1.21
N SER A 169 -10.32 13.63 1.51
CA SER A 169 -10.18 14.38 2.76
C SER A 169 -11.15 15.58 2.85
N ILE A 170 -11.56 16.19 1.72
CA ILE A 170 -12.64 17.19 1.71
C ILE A 170 -14.00 16.56 2.02
N GLU A 171 -14.30 15.38 1.48
CA GLU A 171 -15.53 14.65 1.76
C GLU A 171 -15.64 14.28 3.25
N ASP A 172 -14.55 13.80 3.85
CA ASP A 172 -14.47 13.49 5.28
C ASP A 172 -14.67 14.74 6.14
N LEU A 173 -14.00 15.84 5.78
CA LEU A 173 -14.18 17.13 6.45
C LEU A 173 -15.63 17.63 6.35
N GLN A 174 -16.28 17.46 5.19
CA GLN A 174 -17.70 17.79 5.01
C GLN A 174 -18.58 16.91 5.89
N GLY A 175 -18.29 15.62 5.99
CA GLY A 175 -18.96 14.68 6.89
C GLY A 175 -18.85 15.09 8.36
N TYR A 176 -17.67 15.54 8.80
CA TYR A 176 -17.50 16.12 10.13
C TYR A 176 -18.37 17.37 10.34
N ILE A 177 -18.33 18.31 9.38
CA ILE A 177 -19.10 19.56 9.43
C ILE A 177 -20.60 19.32 9.54
N ASP A 178 -21.13 18.34 8.81
CA ASP A 178 -22.56 18.03 8.80
C ASP A 178 -23.07 17.61 10.19
N ASN A 179 -22.22 16.92 10.95
CA ASN A 179 -22.48 16.40 12.29
C ASN A 179 -22.28 17.43 13.42
N LEU A 180 -21.74 18.62 13.13
CA LEU A 180 -21.56 19.68 14.13
C LEU A 180 -22.90 20.16 14.73
N ASP A 181 -22.89 20.40 16.05
CA ASP A 181 -23.98 21.05 16.78
C ASP A 181 -23.86 22.59 16.69
N THR A 182 -23.82 23.10 15.46
CA THR A 182 -23.67 24.51 15.11
C THR A 182 -24.91 25.03 14.36
N PRO A 183 -25.19 26.35 14.33
CA PRO A 183 -26.31 26.88 13.55
C PRO A 183 -26.31 26.41 12.09
N SER A 184 -27.48 26.10 11.54
CA SER A 184 -27.60 25.61 10.15
C SER A 184 -26.96 26.54 9.12
N LEU A 185 -26.99 27.85 9.38
CA LEU A 185 -26.34 28.84 8.51
C LEU A 185 -24.81 28.68 8.49
N THR A 186 -24.20 28.34 9.62
CA THR A 186 -22.76 28.07 9.72
C THR A 186 -22.39 26.88 8.85
N LYS A 187 -23.15 25.78 8.94
CA LYS A 187 -22.95 24.60 8.09
C LYS A 187 -23.09 24.93 6.61
N CYS A 188 -24.16 25.63 6.21
CA CYS A 188 -24.34 26.05 4.82
C CYS A 188 -23.18 26.92 4.29
N ILE A 189 -22.61 27.79 5.12
CA ILE A 189 -21.45 28.62 4.73
C ILE A 189 -20.22 27.75 4.50
N PHE A 190 -19.97 26.78 5.38
CA PHE A 190 -18.86 25.85 5.23
C PHE A 190 -19.01 24.97 4.00
N THR A 191 -20.17 24.33 3.81
CA THR A 191 -20.45 23.51 2.63
C THR A 191 -20.27 24.30 1.34
N ALA A 192 -20.84 25.50 1.22
CA ALA A 192 -20.68 26.32 0.03
C ALA A 192 -19.22 26.72 -0.24
N SER A 193 -18.40 26.83 0.82
CA SER A 193 -16.98 27.11 0.69
C SER A 193 -16.22 25.89 0.19
N LEU A 194 -16.49 24.69 0.74
CA LEU A 194 -15.87 23.43 0.33
C LEU A 194 -16.30 23.00 -1.08
N ASP A 195 -17.57 23.15 -1.45
CA ASP A 195 -18.05 22.97 -2.84
C ASP A 195 -17.25 23.84 -3.82
N GLY A 196 -16.90 25.05 -3.38
CA GLY A 196 -16.04 25.95 -4.13
C GLY A 196 -14.63 25.40 -4.33
N VAL A 197 -14.06 24.72 -3.33
CA VAL A 197 -12.75 24.07 -3.40
C VAL A 197 -12.81 22.87 -4.35
N VAL A 198 -13.78 21.96 -4.17
CA VAL A 198 -14.01 20.80 -5.03
C VAL A 198 -14.12 21.22 -6.50
N TYR A 199 -14.95 22.23 -6.80
CA TYR A 199 -15.09 22.75 -8.16
C TYR A 199 -13.77 23.32 -8.74
N SER A 200 -12.85 23.80 -7.91
CA SER A 200 -11.52 24.19 -8.40
C SER A 200 -10.68 22.97 -8.77
N LEU A 201 -10.63 21.96 -7.90
CA LEU A 201 -9.84 20.73 -8.07
C LEU A 201 -10.31 19.94 -9.29
N GLU A 202 -11.62 19.71 -9.43
CA GLU A 202 -12.21 19.01 -10.61
C GLU A 202 -11.91 19.70 -11.95
N ASN A 203 -11.48 20.96 -11.92
CA ASN A 203 -11.14 21.74 -13.10
C ASN A 203 -9.63 22.00 -13.23
N GLY A 204 -8.78 21.29 -12.46
CA GLY A 204 -7.32 21.42 -12.49
C GLY A 204 -6.83 22.81 -12.09
N ARG A 205 -7.48 23.44 -11.10
CA ARG A 205 -7.16 24.79 -10.63
C ARG A 205 -6.67 24.77 -9.18
N ASP A 206 -5.59 24.04 -8.95
CA ASP A 206 -5.07 23.68 -7.64
C ASP A 206 -4.69 24.92 -6.81
N GLN A 207 -4.01 25.89 -7.44
CA GLN A 207 -3.68 27.17 -6.80
C GLN A 207 -4.93 27.96 -6.37
N ILE A 208 -6.04 27.83 -7.11
CA ILE A 208 -7.31 28.45 -6.72
C ILE A 208 -7.99 27.65 -5.61
N ALA A 209 -7.87 26.31 -5.61
CA ALA A 209 -8.33 25.46 -4.53
C ALA A 209 -7.62 25.79 -3.21
N ILE A 210 -6.29 25.87 -3.21
CA ILE A 210 -5.46 26.27 -2.06
C ILE A 210 -5.89 27.65 -1.53
N PHE A 211 -6.02 28.65 -2.42
CA PHE A 211 -6.48 29.98 -2.00
C PHE A 211 -7.87 29.95 -1.36
N LYS A 212 -8.79 29.11 -1.87
CA LYS A 212 -10.13 28.94 -1.30
C LYS A 212 -10.09 28.23 0.06
N LEU A 213 -9.23 27.24 0.26
CA LEU A 213 -9.03 26.61 1.58
C LEU A 213 -8.46 27.60 2.60
N GLN A 214 -7.51 28.45 2.21
CA GLN A 214 -7.04 29.55 3.07
C GLN A 214 -8.17 30.53 3.41
N CYS A 215 -9.06 30.84 2.45
CA CYS A 215 -10.27 31.64 2.73
C CYS A 215 -11.24 30.91 3.66
N PHE A 216 -11.40 29.60 3.50
CA PHE A 216 -12.24 28.75 4.34
C PHE A 216 -11.76 28.77 5.80
N LYS A 217 -10.46 28.63 6.07
CA LYS A 217 -9.89 28.76 7.42
C LYS A 217 -10.21 30.12 8.06
N ASN A 218 -10.16 31.21 7.28
CA ASN A 218 -10.56 32.53 7.77
C ASN A 218 -12.06 32.60 8.12
N ILE A 219 -12.91 31.83 7.43
CA ILE A 219 -14.34 31.71 7.76
C ILE A 219 -14.50 30.92 9.06
N VAL A 220 -13.79 29.79 9.23
CA VAL A 220 -13.79 28.97 10.46
C VAL A 220 -13.44 29.82 11.68
N GLN A 221 -12.34 30.56 11.61
CA GLN A 221 -11.90 31.47 12.67
C GLN A 221 -12.95 32.54 13.02
N ARG A 222 -13.70 33.04 12.04
CA ARG A 222 -14.79 34.01 12.29
C ARG A 222 -15.97 33.35 13.01
N GLN A 223 -16.31 32.12 12.65
CA GLN A 223 -17.40 31.38 13.30
C GLN A 223 -17.07 31.05 14.76
N GLU A 224 -15.82 30.68 15.04
CA GLU A 224 -15.31 30.55 16.42
C GLU A 224 -15.45 31.87 17.20
N ASN A 225 -14.98 32.98 16.62
CA ASN A 225 -15.08 34.31 17.26
C ASN A 225 -16.52 34.77 17.51
N TRP A 226 -17.48 34.26 16.73
CA TRP A 226 -18.92 34.52 16.93
C TRP A 226 -19.57 33.55 17.91
N GLY A 227 -18.83 32.57 18.43
CA GLY A 227 -19.33 31.54 19.35
C GLY A 227 -20.19 30.49 18.66
N ASN A 228 -20.11 30.36 17.33
CA ASN A 228 -20.80 29.34 16.56
C ASN A 228 -20.00 28.03 16.50
N LEU A 229 -18.70 28.06 16.79
CA LEU A 229 -17.85 26.91 16.97
C LEU A 229 -17.13 27.00 18.31
N SER A 230 -16.90 25.85 18.94
CA SER A 230 -15.91 25.75 20.00
C SER A 230 -14.48 25.89 19.44
N PRO A 231 -13.50 26.26 20.29
CA PRO A 231 -12.10 26.28 19.88
C PRO A 231 -11.60 24.94 19.35
N GLU A 232 -12.02 23.82 19.96
CA GLU A 232 -11.61 22.46 19.55
C GLU A 232 -12.13 22.11 18.15
N GLU A 233 -13.40 22.41 17.85
CA GLU A 233 -13.97 22.20 16.52
C GLU A 233 -13.29 23.09 15.47
N ALA A 234 -13.02 24.36 15.81
CA ALA A 234 -12.36 25.30 14.90
C ALA A 234 -10.91 24.90 14.60
N GLU A 235 -10.18 24.40 15.60
CA GLU A 235 -8.83 23.89 15.47
C GLU A 235 -8.81 22.63 14.59
N TYR A 236 -9.68 21.65 14.86
CA TYR A 236 -9.80 20.44 14.05
C TYR A 236 -10.05 20.77 12.58
N ILE A 237 -11.09 21.56 12.27
CA ILE A 237 -11.42 21.94 10.88
C ILE A 237 -10.27 22.69 10.21
N SER A 238 -9.54 23.52 10.97
CA SER A 238 -8.40 24.28 10.42
C SER A 238 -7.21 23.39 10.11
N ASN A 239 -6.95 22.37 10.93
CA ASN A 239 -5.87 21.40 10.72
C ASN A 239 -6.19 20.50 9.52
N GLU A 240 -7.42 19.99 9.41
CA GLU A 240 -7.87 19.24 8.23
C GLU A 240 -7.74 20.07 6.94
N ALA A 241 -8.09 21.36 7.00
CA ALA A 241 -7.89 22.25 5.85
C ALA A 241 -6.41 22.49 5.51
N ASP A 242 -5.50 22.45 6.47
CA ASP A 242 -4.05 22.52 6.22
C ASP A 242 -3.53 21.22 5.60
N HIS A 243 -3.97 20.07 6.12
CA HIS A 243 -3.65 18.75 5.54
C HIS A 243 -4.08 18.66 4.07
N ILE A 244 -5.32 19.05 3.77
CA ILE A 244 -5.81 19.10 2.37
C ILE A 244 -4.95 20.04 1.51
N ILE A 245 -4.47 21.17 2.05
CA ILE A 245 -3.57 22.06 1.32
C ILE A 245 -2.25 21.37 1.00
N GLU A 246 -1.68 20.60 1.95
CA GLU A 246 -0.45 19.83 1.75
C GLU A 246 -0.63 18.76 0.67
N LEU A 247 -1.74 18.00 0.72
CA LEU A 247 -2.09 17.02 -0.32
C LEU A 247 -2.14 17.66 -1.73
N ILE A 248 -2.78 18.83 -1.87
CA ILE A 248 -2.87 19.55 -3.16
C ILE A 248 -1.50 20.11 -3.60
N GLN A 249 -0.59 20.41 -2.68
CA GLN A 249 0.74 20.92 -3.02
C GLN A 249 1.69 19.84 -3.50
N ASN A 250 1.44 18.59 -3.07
CA ASN A 250 2.26 17.42 -3.38
C ASN A 250 1.72 16.60 -4.56
N SER A 251 0.53 16.94 -5.08
CA SER A 251 -0.11 16.36 -6.28
C SER A 251 0.36 16.93 -7.61
#